data_AF-A0A9R0K2B8-F1
#
_entry.id   AF-A0A9R0K2B8-F1
#
_cell.length_a   1.000
_cell.length_b   1.000
_cell.length_c   1.000
_cell.angle_alpha   90.00
_cell.angle_beta   90.00
_cell.angle_gamma   90.00
#
_symmetry.space_group_name_H-M   'P 1'
#
loop_
_entity.id
_entity.type
_entity.pdbx_description
1 polymer ?
#
loop_
_entity_poly.entity_id
_entity_poly.type
_entity_poly.pdbx_seq_one_letter_code
_entity_poly.pdbx_strand_id
1 'polypeptide(L)'
;MGKNRAKKVKRAWRNISTKEFDDYNEKATRDANSGGSLASAPSDSLFVVDKSTDVPVRRKIEKKREKVLRFESVLQRNPFVKAVPSSILKKLKKKDKTVDLAQDASKDDDKKGPESGKFDIWDDQGKVNIKGKKKANPSLIPAVEVEPPGCSFNPENESHKDSLALAVAEEMKKIYKKELEPEPIPLTVPGEPVTEDDRYFLEVDHEDDDDVDEMDEENQTEDQINEDENRKSKEKRITTVVKNKRIRRKEQQKAEAEAKKIKDLSKEIDSIPDILQEIAKEDEEKKNRHLRRMVAKEERLKSGPPRLGKRKFEPAPSQVLLTEEITGSLRKLKACCTLARDRFKSLEKRGILVPSAKRSRK
;
A
#
# COMPACT_ATOMS: atom_id res chain seq x y z
N MET A 1 4.78 92.25 15.09
CA MET A 1 4.52 91.55 13.81
C MET A 1 5.75 90.73 13.46
N GLY A 2 5.60 89.43 13.18
CA GLY A 2 6.70 88.59 12.65
C GLY A 2 6.66 87.14 13.13
N LYS A 3 5.69 86.34 12.67
CA LYS A 3 5.60 84.90 12.96
C LYS A 3 6.69 84.13 12.18
N ASN A 4 7.48 83.30 12.87
CA ASN A 4 8.41 82.35 12.25
C ASN A 4 7.66 81.31 11.40
N ARG A 5 7.97 81.24 10.09
CA ARG A 5 7.43 80.21 9.17
C ARG A 5 8.41 79.04 9.07
N ALA A 6 7.98 77.86 9.51
CA ALA A 6 8.72 76.61 9.33
C ALA A 6 8.85 76.22 7.85
N LYS A 7 10.07 75.93 7.37
CA LYS A 7 10.34 75.48 6.00
C LYS A 7 10.00 73.98 5.86
N LYS A 8 8.84 73.66 5.28
CA LYS A 8 8.51 72.30 4.83
C LYS A 8 9.40 71.93 3.63
N VAL A 9 10.37 71.04 3.84
CA VAL A 9 11.19 70.47 2.75
C VAL A 9 10.39 69.36 2.06
N LYS A 10 10.26 69.44 0.73
CA LYS A 10 9.50 68.52 -0.13
C LYS A 10 10.13 67.11 -0.14
N ARG A 11 9.72 66.23 0.79
CA ARG A 11 10.12 64.80 0.84
C ARG A 11 9.62 63.97 -0.37
N ALA A 12 8.71 64.50 -1.18
CA ALA A 12 8.09 63.77 -2.29
C ALA A 12 9.01 63.54 -3.50
N TRP A 13 10.08 64.31 -3.68
CA TRP A 13 10.98 64.17 -4.84
C TRP A 13 12.06 63.09 -4.69
N ARG A 14 12.16 62.44 -3.52
CA ARG A 14 13.14 61.37 -3.27
C ARG A 14 12.60 59.95 -3.51
N ASN A 15 11.31 59.80 -3.88
CA ASN A 15 10.63 58.50 -4.08
C ASN A 15 10.14 58.31 -5.52
N ILE A 16 10.88 58.81 -6.53
CA ILE A 16 10.60 58.45 -7.93
C ILE A 16 11.37 57.16 -8.23
N SER A 17 10.66 56.14 -8.71
CA SER A 17 11.28 54.85 -8.99
C SER A 17 12.21 54.96 -10.21
N THR A 18 13.50 54.66 -10.04
CA THR A 18 14.46 54.56 -11.16
C THR A 18 14.37 53.22 -11.89
N LYS A 19 13.56 52.28 -11.39
CA LYS A 19 13.49 50.90 -11.89
C LYS A 19 13.15 50.82 -13.37
N GLU A 20 12.24 51.66 -13.86
CA GLU A 20 11.90 51.67 -15.29
C GLU A 20 13.07 52.10 -16.17
N PHE A 21 13.91 53.02 -15.68
CA PHE A 21 15.10 53.47 -16.38
C PHE A 21 16.20 52.40 -16.34
N ASP A 22 16.38 51.75 -15.19
CA ASP A 22 17.34 50.67 -15.02
C ASP A 22 16.96 49.46 -15.89
N ASP A 23 15.68 49.06 -15.89
CA ASP A 23 15.15 47.98 -16.74
C ASP A 23 15.32 48.28 -18.24
N TYR A 24 15.16 49.54 -18.65
CA TYR A 24 15.39 49.95 -20.03
C TYR A 24 16.87 49.83 -20.41
N ASN A 25 17.78 50.25 -19.53
CA ASN A 25 19.22 50.14 -19.77
C ASN A 25 19.70 48.68 -19.80
N GLU A 26 19.14 47.82 -18.95
CA GLU A 26 19.41 46.38 -18.96
C GLU A 26 18.91 45.70 -20.25
N LYS A 27 17.72 46.08 -20.73
CA LYS A 27 17.21 45.59 -22.01
C LYS A 27 18.06 46.09 -23.17
N ALA A 28 18.44 47.37 -23.18
CA ALA A 28 19.29 47.93 -24.23
C ALA A 28 20.69 47.27 -24.28
N THR A 29 21.29 47.00 -23.12
CA THR A 29 22.58 46.29 -23.04
C THR A 29 22.45 44.82 -23.45
N ARG A 30 21.37 44.15 -23.06
CA ARG A 30 21.09 42.77 -23.50
C ARG A 30 20.90 42.70 -25.01
N ASP A 31 20.08 43.59 -25.58
CA ASP A 31 19.82 43.66 -27.02
C ASP A 31 21.10 43.99 -27.81
N ALA A 32 21.97 44.86 -27.31
CA ALA A 32 23.28 45.12 -27.92
C ALA A 32 24.18 43.87 -27.93
N ASN A 33 24.17 43.07 -26.86
CA ASN A 33 24.97 41.86 -26.75
C ASN A 33 24.40 40.68 -27.58
N SER A 34 23.08 40.61 -27.76
CA SER A 34 22.41 39.53 -28.52
C SER A 34 22.28 39.78 -30.01
N GLY A 35 22.90 40.85 -30.54
CA GLY A 35 22.86 41.17 -31.97
C GLY A 35 21.62 41.94 -32.42
N GLY A 36 20.93 42.62 -31.49
CA GLY A 36 19.75 43.44 -31.73
C GLY A 36 18.50 42.92 -31.02
N SER A 37 17.43 43.74 -31.07
CA SER A 37 16.14 43.38 -30.50
C SER A 37 15.40 42.38 -31.40
N LEU A 38 14.98 41.25 -30.83
CA LEU A 38 14.22 40.22 -31.55
C LEU A 38 12.92 40.75 -32.16
N ALA A 39 12.34 41.82 -31.59
CA ALA A 39 11.14 42.46 -32.11
C ALA A 39 11.36 43.19 -33.45
N SER A 40 12.60 43.56 -33.76
CA SER A 40 12.97 44.24 -35.02
C SER A 40 13.42 43.26 -36.11
N ALA A 41 13.70 42.01 -35.78
CA ALA A 41 14.14 41.02 -36.76
C ALA A 41 12.95 40.55 -37.63
N PRO A 42 13.13 40.38 -38.95
CA PRO A 42 12.09 39.82 -39.80
C PRO A 42 11.74 38.39 -39.36
N SER A 43 10.45 38.04 -39.39
CA SER A 43 9.95 36.73 -38.96
C SER A 43 10.63 35.55 -39.66
N ASP A 44 11.03 35.74 -40.92
CA ASP A 44 11.69 34.72 -41.74
C ASP A 44 13.10 34.37 -41.25
N SER A 45 13.74 35.25 -40.47
CA SER A 45 15.07 34.99 -39.88
C SER A 45 14.98 34.36 -38.48
N LEU A 46 13.80 34.33 -37.86
CA LEU A 46 13.65 33.80 -36.49
C LEU A 46 13.65 32.27 -36.46
N PHE A 47 13.29 31.61 -37.56
CA PHE A 47 13.15 30.16 -37.61
C PHE A 47 13.70 29.58 -38.91
N VAL A 48 14.61 28.62 -38.78
CA VAL A 48 15.02 27.75 -39.89
C VAL A 48 14.20 26.47 -39.80
N VAL A 49 13.26 26.28 -40.73
CA VAL A 49 12.56 25.01 -40.87
C VAL A 49 13.48 24.06 -41.61
N ASP A 50 14.20 23.21 -40.87
CA ASP A 50 15.03 22.17 -41.44
C ASP A 50 14.14 21.10 -42.09
N LYS A 51 14.06 21.14 -43.43
CA LYS A 51 13.29 20.19 -44.25
C LYS A 51 14.14 18.98 -44.67
N SER A 52 15.38 18.87 -44.20
CA SER A 52 16.24 17.75 -44.55
C SER A 52 15.68 16.45 -43.99
N THR A 53 15.38 15.49 -44.87
CA THR A 53 14.99 14.14 -44.49
C THR A 53 16.24 13.30 -44.27
N ASP A 54 16.97 13.57 -43.19
CA ASP A 54 18.14 12.77 -42.82
C ASP A 54 17.70 11.41 -42.27
N VAL A 55 17.48 10.47 -43.18
CA VAL A 55 17.17 9.07 -42.91
C VAL A 55 18.15 8.41 -41.91
N PRO A 56 19.49 8.66 -41.91
CA PRO A 56 20.37 8.03 -40.93
C PRO A 56 20.15 8.54 -39.50
N VAL A 57 19.77 9.81 -39.34
CA VAL A 57 19.48 10.40 -38.02
C VAL A 57 18.15 9.86 -37.50
N ARG A 58 17.12 9.76 -38.36
CA ARG A 58 15.83 9.13 -38.03
C ARG A 58 16.00 7.68 -37.57
N ARG A 59 16.77 6.87 -38.30
CA ARG A 59 17.06 5.48 -37.91
C ARG A 59 17.80 5.37 -36.58
N LYS A 60 18.72 6.30 -36.27
CA LYS A 60 19.40 6.35 -34.96
C LYS A 60 18.45 6.72 -33.82
N ILE A 61 17.49 7.60 -34.08
CA ILE A 61 16.45 8.00 -33.11
C ILE A 61 15.46 6.86 -32.89
N GLU A 62 14.99 6.21 -33.96
CA GLU A 62 14.06 5.07 -33.89
C GLU A 62 14.69 3.87 -33.17
N LYS A 63 15.94 3.50 -33.50
CA LYS A 63 16.67 2.45 -32.77
C LYS A 63 16.85 2.73 -31.27
N LYS A 64 16.91 4.01 -30.87
CA LYS A 64 16.96 4.38 -29.44
C LYS A 64 15.58 4.36 -28.80
N ARG A 65 14.51 4.64 -29.55
CA ARG A 65 13.11 4.56 -29.09
C ARG A 65 12.60 3.13 -29.00
N GLU A 66 13.10 2.22 -29.84
CA GLU A 66 12.77 0.78 -29.82
C GLU A 66 13.42 0.04 -28.65
N LYS A 67 14.48 0.60 -28.04
CA LYS A 67 15.09 0.03 -26.84
C LYS A 67 14.19 0.26 -25.64
N VAL A 68 13.46 -0.78 -25.26
CA VAL A 68 12.65 -0.84 -24.05
C VAL A 68 13.55 -0.63 -22.82
N LEU A 69 13.12 0.20 -21.88
CA LEU A 69 13.87 0.48 -20.65
C LEU A 69 14.01 -0.81 -19.82
N ARG A 70 15.14 -0.97 -19.10
CA ARG A 70 15.45 -2.21 -18.36
C ARG A 70 14.36 -2.62 -17.37
N PHE A 71 13.70 -1.66 -16.72
CA PHE A 71 12.61 -1.96 -15.80
C PHE A 71 11.34 -2.44 -16.53
N GLU A 72 11.09 -1.95 -17.74
CA GLU A 72 9.97 -2.40 -18.57
C GLU A 72 10.25 -3.77 -19.19
N SER A 73 11.50 -4.06 -19.56
CA SER A 73 11.89 -5.39 -20.07
C SER A 73 11.73 -6.48 -19.02
N VAL A 74 11.91 -6.16 -17.72
CA VAL A 74 11.67 -7.10 -16.62
C VAL A 74 10.17 -7.40 -16.44
N LEU A 75 9.29 -6.48 -16.84
CA LEU A 75 7.84 -6.67 -16.81
C LEU A 75 7.29 -7.37 -18.05
N GLN A 76 8.07 -7.45 -19.14
CA GLN A 76 7.69 -8.22 -20.31
C GLN A 76 7.66 -9.71 -19.98
N ARG A 77 6.62 -10.40 -20.48
CA ARG A 77 6.42 -11.82 -20.23
C ARG A 77 7.56 -12.62 -20.86
N ASN A 78 8.27 -13.41 -20.07
CA ASN A 78 9.34 -14.27 -20.59
C ASN A 78 8.74 -15.29 -21.58
N PRO A 79 9.18 -15.30 -22.86
CA PRO A 79 8.61 -16.19 -23.88
C PRO A 79 8.89 -17.68 -23.60
N PHE A 80 9.92 -18.00 -22.81
CA PHE A 80 10.29 -19.37 -22.47
C PHE A 80 9.54 -19.94 -21.26
N VAL A 81 8.85 -19.09 -20.50
CA VAL A 81 8.08 -19.52 -19.33
C VAL A 81 6.60 -19.61 -19.70
N LYS A 82 6.10 -20.84 -19.82
CA LYS A 82 4.66 -21.09 -19.99
C LYS A 82 3.93 -20.62 -18.73
N ALA A 83 2.92 -19.78 -18.91
CA ALA A 83 2.08 -19.29 -17.83
C ALA A 83 1.37 -20.45 -17.13
N VAL A 84 1.60 -20.63 -15.83
CA VAL A 84 0.78 -21.55 -15.02
C VAL A 84 -0.63 -20.95 -14.95
N PRO A 85 -1.68 -21.69 -15.35
CA PRO A 85 -3.05 -21.21 -15.22
C PRO A 85 -3.36 -21.06 -13.74
N SER A 86 -3.63 -19.82 -13.28
CA SER A 86 -4.14 -19.63 -11.93
C SER A 86 -5.47 -20.35 -11.79
N SER A 87 -5.70 -20.99 -10.65
CA SER A 87 -6.89 -21.78 -10.31
C SER A 87 -8.20 -20.97 -10.25
N ILE A 88 -8.17 -19.71 -10.66
CA ILE A 88 -9.33 -18.84 -10.74
C ILE A 88 -10.00 -19.10 -12.09
N LEU A 89 -11.00 -19.99 -12.05
CA LEU A 89 -12.06 -20.24 -13.03
C LEU A 89 -11.92 -19.49 -14.37
N LYS A 90 -11.66 -20.28 -15.43
CA LYS A 90 -11.78 -19.90 -16.84
C LYS A 90 -12.98 -18.99 -17.05
N LYS A 91 -12.76 -17.67 -17.20
CA LYS A 91 -13.76 -16.82 -17.85
C LYS A 91 -13.88 -17.30 -19.29
N LEU A 92 -15.03 -17.89 -19.60
CA LEU A 92 -15.45 -18.25 -20.95
C LEU A 92 -15.19 -17.06 -21.87
N LYS A 93 -14.28 -17.22 -22.83
CA LYS A 93 -14.14 -16.28 -23.93
C LYS A 93 -15.46 -16.31 -24.71
N LYS A 94 -16.31 -15.31 -24.52
CA LYS A 94 -17.36 -15.00 -25.50
C LYS A 94 -16.64 -14.73 -26.81
N LYS A 95 -16.94 -15.55 -27.82
CA LYS A 95 -16.58 -15.27 -29.21
C LYS A 95 -17.41 -14.08 -29.63
N ASP A 96 -16.79 -12.94 -29.87
CA ASP A 96 -17.43 -11.84 -30.57
C ASP A 96 -17.71 -12.33 -31.99
N LYS A 97 -18.98 -12.68 -32.24
CA LYS A 97 -19.51 -12.81 -33.61
C LYS A 97 -19.67 -11.38 -34.11
N THR A 98 -18.85 -11.00 -35.08
CA THR A 98 -19.14 -9.91 -36.00
C THR A 98 -20.42 -10.28 -36.74
N VAL A 99 -21.52 -9.61 -36.38
CA VAL A 99 -22.74 -9.64 -37.17
C VAL A 99 -22.77 -8.30 -37.90
N ASP A 100 -22.55 -8.36 -39.20
CA ASP A 100 -22.85 -7.27 -40.13
C ASP A 100 -24.35 -7.00 -40.05
N LEU A 101 -24.73 -5.83 -39.53
CA LEU A 101 -26.09 -5.33 -39.69
C LEU A 101 -26.10 -4.37 -40.87
N ALA A 102 -26.77 -4.86 -41.92
CA ALA A 102 -27.14 -4.12 -43.10
C ALA A 102 -27.89 -2.83 -42.76
N GLN A 103 -27.73 -1.89 -43.68
CA GLN A 103 -28.49 -0.67 -43.80
C GLN A 103 -29.99 -0.99 -43.80
N ASP A 104 -30.74 -0.33 -42.94
CA ASP A 104 -32.12 0.04 -43.23
C ASP A 104 -32.30 1.50 -42.83
N ALA A 105 -32.30 2.34 -43.86
CA ALA A 105 -32.82 3.68 -43.80
C ALA A 105 -34.34 3.59 -43.84
N SER A 106 -35.03 4.23 -42.89
CA SER A 106 -36.16 5.09 -43.21
C SER A 106 -36.77 5.75 -41.97
N LYS A 107 -37.12 7.02 -42.18
CA LYS A 107 -38.01 7.92 -41.44
C LYS A 107 -37.34 8.86 -40.44
N ASP A 108 -36.99 10.00 -41.04
CA ASP A 108 -37.13 11.37 -40.54
C ASP A 108 -38.02 11.50 -39.29
N ASP A 109 -37.44 12.10 -38.26
CA ASP A 109 -38.16 13.01 -37.39
C ASP A 109 -37.29 14.27 -37.22
N ASP A 110 -37.74 15.35 -37.84
CA ASP A 110 -37.29 16.70 -37.64
C ASP A 110 -37.34 17.06 -36.15
N LYS A 111 -36.17 17.06 -35.49
CA LYS A 111 -35.94 17.90 -34.31
C LYS A 111 -34.65 18.67 -34.47
N LYS A 112 -34.85 19.95 -34.84
CA LYS A 112 -34.01 21.11 -34.57
C LYS A 112 -32.82 20.79 -33.66
N GLY A 113 -31.61 21.03 -34.15
CA GLY A 113 -30.43 21.18 -33.28
C GLY A 113 -30.75 22.17 -32.15
N PRO A 114 -30.17 22.01 -30.94
CA PRO A 114 -30.57 22.84 -29.81
C PRO A 114 -30.19 24.29 -30.08
N GLU A 115 -31.17 25.09 -30.52
CA GLU A 115 -31.27 26.52 -30.27
C GLU A 115 -31.01 26.71 -28.76
N SER A 116 -29.86 27.27 -28.38
CA SER A 116 -29.61 27.93 -27.09
C SER A 116 -30.33 27.31 -25.87
N GLY A 117 -30.33 25.99 -25.76
CA GLY A 117 -31.06 25.26 -24.74
C GLY A 117 -30.21 25.22 -23.49
N LYS A 118 -30.71 25.82 -22.40
CA LYS A 118 -30.11 25.77 -21.06
C LYS A 118 -29.74 24.32 -20.77
N PHE A 119 -28.44 24.00 -20.85
CA PHE A 119 -27.93 22.70 -20.46
C PHE A 119 -28.13 22.59 -18.96
N ASP A 120 -29.05 21.73 -18.51
CA ASP A 120 -29.23 21.49 -17.10
C ASP A 120 -28.01 20.73 -16.59
N ILE A 121 -27.14 21.45 -15.89
CA ILE A 121 -25.89 20.95 -15.31
C ILE A 121 -26.20 19.90 -14.21
N TRP A 122 -27.44 19.86 -13.72
CA TRP A 122 -27.91 18.99 -12.64
C TRP A 122 -28.74 17.78 -13.11
N ASP A 123 -29.03 17.66 -14.40
CA ASP A 123 -29.71 16.49 -14.94
C ASP A 123 -28.74 15.29 -15.01
N ASP A 124 -28.89 14.36 -14.07
CA ASP A 124 -28.09 13.13 -13.95
C ASP A 124 -28.16 12.20 -15.18
N GLN A 125 -29.07 12.48 -16.10
CA GLN A 125 -29.30 11.73 -17.34
C GLN A 125 -28.30 12.10 -18.44
N GLY A 126 -27.60 13.24 -18.32
CA GLY A 126 -26.68 13.78 -19.32
C GLY A 126 -25.22 13.40 -19.09
N LYS A 127 -24.88 12.13 -18.79
CA LYS A 127 -23.48 11.67 -18.85
C LYS A 127 -23.05 11.55 -20.32
N VAL A 128 -22.88 12.68 -20.99
CA VAL A 128 -22.12 12.75 -22.25
C VAL A 128 -20.77 12.09 -21.99
N ASN A 129 -20.46 11.06 -22.78
CA ASN A 129 -19.20 10.32 -22.77
C ASN A 129 -18.06 11.24 -23.22
N ILE A 130 -17.73 12.26 -22.42
CA ILE A 130 -16.44 12.93 -22.50
C ILE A 130 -15.42 11.83 -22.18
N LYS A 131 -14.50 11.57 -23.12
CA LYS A 131 -13.47 10.52 -23.06
C LYS A 131 -12.42 10.76 -21.95
N GLY A 132 -12.84 11.22 -20.78
CA GLY A 132 -12.03 11.28 -19.57
C GLY A 132 -12.12 9.96 -18.81
N LYS A 133 -10.96 9.37 -18.50
CA LYS A 133 -10.90 8.21 -17.59
C LYS A 133 -11.52 8.61 -16.24
N LYS A 134 -12.67 8.04 -15.89
CA LYS A 134 -13.29 8.21 -14.57
C LYS A 134 -12.32 7.66 -13.53
N LYS A 135 -11.76 8.53 -12.68
CA LYS A 135 -10.89 8.11 -11.57
C LYS A 135 -11.76 7.39 -10.55
N ALA A 136 -11.37 6.18 -10.16
CA ALA A 136 -12.03 5.46 -9.09
C ALA A 136 -11.83 6.22 -7.76
N ASN A 137 -12.88 6.28 -6.94
CA ASN A 137 -12.79 6.89 -5.62
C ASN A 137 -11.88 6.03 -4.72
N PRO A 138 -10.86 6.61 -4.07
CA PRO A 138 -9.86 5.83 -3.33
C PRO A 138 -10.38 5.26 -2.00
N SER A 139 -11.52 5.72 -1.49
CA SER A 139 -12.07 5.31 -0.19
C SER A 139 -13.58 5.10 -0.22
N LEU A 140 -14.06 4.27 0.71
CA LEU A 140 -15.48 3.99 0.96
C LEU A 140 -16.17 5.09 1.80
N ILE A 141 -15.37 5.99 2.37
CA ILE A 141 -15.82 7.01 3.33
C ILE A 141 -16.37 8.22 2.56
N PRO A 142 -17.54 8.76 2.95
CA PRO A 142 -18.11 9.93 2.30
C PRO A 142 -17.19 11.15 2.41
N ALA A 143 -17.29 12.06 1.44
CA ALA A 143 -16.45 13.27 1.39
C ALA A 143 -16.69 14.21 2.59
N VAL A 144 -17.93 14.25 3.06
CA VAL A 144 -18.37 15.04 4.20
C VAL A 144 -19.02 14.09 5.19
N GLU A 145 -18.46 14.03 6.39
CA GLU A 145 -19.03 13.25 7.48
C GLU A 145 -20.07 14.11 8.19
N VAL A 146 -21.22 13.52 8.48
CA VAL A 146 -22.27 14.19 9.24
C VAL A 146 -21.99 13.92 10.71
N GLU A 147 -21.82 14.98 11.49
CA GLU A 147 -21.63 14.88 12.94
C GLU A 147 -22.92 14.42 13.64
N PRO A 148 -22.82 13.78 14.81
CA PRO A 148 -24.00 13.37 15.56
C PRO A 148 -24.83 14.59 16.03
N PRO A 149 -26.15 14.44 16.21
CA PRO A 149 -27.05 15.54 16.56
C PRO A 149 -26.71 16.21 17.90
N GLY A 150 -26.06 15.48 18.81
CA GLY A 150 -25.59 16.00 20.09
C GLY A 150 -24.45 17.02 20.01
N CYS A 151 -23.77 17.14 18.86
CA CYS A 151 -22.79 18.19 18.59
C CYS A 151 -23.41 19.52 18.13
N SER A 152 -24.73 19.56 17.94
CA SER A 152 -25.41 20.78 17.53
C SER A 152 -25.33 21.86 18.62
N PHE A 153 -25.64 23.11 18.24
CA PHE A 153 -25.59 24.24 19.16
C PHE A 153 -26.59 24.12 20.34
N ASN A 154 -27.78 23.59 20.05
CA ASN A 154 -28.85 23.38 21.03
C ASN A 154 -29.38 21.95 20.88
N PRO A 155 -28.59 20.95 21.33
CA PRO A 155 -28.93 19.54 21.17
C PRO A 155 -30.02 19.11 22.14
N GLU A 156 -30.69 18.01 21.82
CA GLU A 156 -31.54 17.32 22.79
C GLU A 156 -30.66 16.70 23.90
N ASN A 157 -31.14 16.73 25.14
CA ASN A 157 -30.37 16.32 26.32
C ASN A 157 -29.82 14.89 26.23
N GLU A 158 -30.58 13.96 25.64
CA GLU A 158 -30.13 12.56 25.45
C GLU A 158 -29.01 12.49 24.42
N SER A 159 -29.23 13.06 23.23
CA SER A 159 -28.24 13.11 22.16
C SER A 159 -26.94 13.80 22.57
N HIS A 160 -27.04 14.84 23.41
CA HIS A 160 -25.91 15.55 23.98
C HIS A 160 -25.09 14.68 24.91
N LYS A 161 -25.75 13.99 25.86
CA LYS A 161 -25.11 13.05 26.79
C LYS A 161 -24.40 11.93 26.05
N ASP A 162 -25.00 11.38 25.00
CA ASP A 162 -24.40 10.33 24.19
C ASP A 162 -23.12 10.81 23.50
N SER A 163 -23.17 11.99 22.89
CA SER A 163 -22.02 12.58 22.21
C SER A 163 -20.90 12.93 23.19
N LEU A 164 -21.25 13.47 24.36
CA LEU A 164 -20.32 13.76 25.44
C LEU A 164 -19.70 12.47 26.00
N ALA A 165 -20.49 11.41 26.19
CA ALA A 165 -20.00 10.12 26.64
C ALA A 165 -18.97 9.52 25.68
N LEU A 166 -19.20 9.63 24.37
CA LEU A 166 -18.23 9.22 23.35
C LEU A 166 -16.91 10.00 23.47
N ALA A 167 -16.99 11.33 23.63
CA ALA A 167 -15.81 12.18 23.81
C ALA A 167 -15.02 11.82 25.08
N VAL A 168 -15.72 11.60 26.20
CA VAL A 168 -15.11 11.18 27.47
C VAL A 168 -14.45 9.80 27.32
N ALA A 169 -15.10 8.85 26.64
CA ALA A 169 -14.52 7.54 26.40
C ALA A 169 -13.22 7.60 25.58
N GLU A 170 -13.13 8.51 24.60
CA GLU A 170 -11.89 8.73 23.82
C GLU A 170 -10.75 9.28 24.69
N GLU A 171 -11.03 10.24 25.56
CA GLU A 171 -10.01 10.79 26.48
C GLU A 171 -9.59 9.76 27.53
N MET A 172 -10.54 9.03 28.12
CA MET A 172 -10.25 7.94 29.06
C MET A 172 -9.37 6.86 28.44
N LYS A 173 -9.61 6.48 27.18
CA LYS A 173 -8.72 5.57 26.45
C LYS A 173 -7.30 6.10 26.33
N LYS A 174 -7.11 7.41 26.15
CA LYS A 174 -5.76 8.01 26.12
C LYS A 174 -5.10 8.00 27.50
N ILE A 175 -5.88 8.17 28.56
CA ILE A 175 -5.40 8.10 29.95
C ILE A 175 -4.97 6.67 30.26
N TYR A 176 -5.86 5.69 30.10
CA TYR A 176 -5.54 4.27 30.34
C TYR A 176 -4.36 3.78 29.52
N LYS A 177 -4.25 4.24 28.27
CA LYS A 177 -3.10 3.90 27.43
C LYS A 177 -1.79 4.40 28.04
N LYS A 178 -1.76 5.61 28.61
CA LYS A 178 -0.57 6.15 29.27
C LYS A 178 -0.25 5.44 30.59
N GLU A 179 -1.28 5.02 31.32
CA GLU A 179 -1.13 4.35 32.61
C GLU A 179 -0.71 2.88 32.48
N LEU A 180 -1.21 2.20 31.44
CA LEU A 180 -0.93 0.78 31.21
C LEU A 180 0.36 0.56 30.40
N GLU A 181 0.75 1.52 29.55
CA GLU A 181 2.00 1.42 28.80
C GLU A 181 3.20 1.47 29.76
N PRO A 182 4.15 0.53 29.66
CA PRO A 182 5.36 0.59 30.46
C PRO A 182 6.11 1.89 30.16
N GLU A 183 6.74 2.47 31.18
CA GLU A 183 7.56 3.65 30.97
C GLU A 183 8.61 3.37 29.89
N PRO A 184 8.83 4.31 28.95
CA PRO A 184 9.79 4.10 27.89
C PRO A 184 11.18 3.90 28.50
N ILE A 185 11.87 2.84 28.06
CA ILE A 185 13.24 2.56 28.50
C ILE A 185 14.08 3.82 28.28
N PRO A 186 14.76 4.34 29.31
CA PRO A 186 15.59 5.52 29.15
C PRO A 186 16.66 5.27 28.08
N LEU A 187 16.87 6.25 27.20
CA LEU A 187 17.84 6.17 26.09
C LEU A 187 19.27 5.93 26.57
N THR A 188 19.57 6.37 27.79
CA THR A 188 20.86 6.18 28.44
C THR A 188 20.57 5.63 29.83
N VAL A 189 20.82 4.34 30.02
CA VAL A 189 20.93 3.76 31.36
C VAL A 189 22.36 4.05 31.82
N PRO A 190 22.58 4.72 32.97
CA PRO A 190 23.92 4.81 33.55
C PRO A 190 24.30 3.40 34.07
N GLY A 191 24.80 2.56 33.18
CA GLY A 191 25.29 1.21 33.50
C GLY A 191 26.81 1.17 33.61
N GLU A 192 27.32 0.31 34.49
CA GLU A 192 28.72 -0.12 34.46
C GLU A 192 29.06 -0.75 33.10
N PRO A 193 30.32 -0.66 32.63
CA PRO A 193 30.75 -1.33 31.42
C PRO A 193 30.51 -2.84 31.57
N VAL A 194 29.76 -3.43 30.64
CA VAL A 194 29.52 -4.88 30.59
C VAL A 194 30.87 -5.60 30.61
N THR A 195 31.10 -6.44 31.61
CA THR A 195 32.33 -7.23 31.74
C THR A 195 32.46 -8.19 30.55
N GLU A 196 33.67 -8.68 30.29
CA GLU A 196 33.91 -9.63 29.19
C GLU A 196 33.14 -10.95 29.39
N ASP A 197 32.95 -11.35 30.64
CA ASP A 197 32.19 -12.56 31.02
C ASP A 197 30.69 -12.44 30.71
N ASP A 198 30.07 -11.27 30.95
CA ASP A 198 28.66 -11.03 30.66
C ASP A 198 28.38 -10.92 29.16
N ARG A 199 29.37 -10.50 28.36
CA ARG A 199 29.29 -10.52 26.89
C ARG A 199 29.26 -11.94 26.35
N TYR A 200 30.07 -12.84 26.92
CA TYR A 200 30.10 -14.25 26.54
C TYR A 200 28.74 -14.93 26.75
N PHE A 201 28.04 -14.65 27.85
CA PHE A 201 26.70 -15.20 28.09
C PHE A 201 25.65 -14.69 27.11
N LEU A 202 25.81 -13.49 26.55
CA LEU A 202 24.86 -12.89 25.61
C LEU A 202 25.11 -13.33 24.15
N GLU A 203 26.34 -13.74 23.82
CA GLU A 203 26.72 -14.21 22.48
C GLU A 203 26.30 -15.67 22.21
N VAL A 204 26.13 -16.50 23.25
CA VAL A 204 25.77 -17.93 23.11
C VAL A 204 24.36 -18.16 22.53
N ASP A 205 23.42 -17.23 22.72
CA ASP A 205 22.04 -17.35 22.21
C ASP A 205 21.84 -16.80 20.79
N HIS A 206 22.90 -16.31 20.15
CA HIS A 206 22.86 -15.73 18.79
C HIS A 206 23.56 -16.60 17.72
N GLU A 207 23.97 -17.83 18.04
CA GLU A 207 24.36 -18.79 17.01
C GLU A 207 23.13 -19.28 16.24
N ASP A 208 23.17 -19.02 14.94
CA ASP A 208 22.14 -19.30 13.96
C ASP A 208 21.67 -20.75 14.00
N ASP A 209 20.36 -20.91 14.19
CA ASP A 209 19.60 -22.17 14.10
C ASP A 209 19.30 -22.52 12.63
N ASP A 210 20.30 -22.37 11.74
CA ASP A 210 20.26 -22.69 10.32
C ASP A 210 21.54 -23.47 9.97
N ASP A 211 21.51 -24.79 10.19
CA ASP A 211 22.09 -25.85 9.36
C ASP A 211 22.27 -27.14 10.19
N VAL A 212 21.15 -27.81 10.48
CA VAL A 212 21.14 -29.19 10.96
C VAL A 212 20.24 -30.02 10.06
N ASP A 213 20.80 -30.51 8.95
CA ASP A 213 20.30 -31.70 8.23
C ASP A 213 21.41 -32.25 7.32
N GLU A 214 22.43 -32.85 7.93
CA GLU A 214 23.24 -33.89 7.28
C GLU A 214 23.69 -34.91 8.35
N MET A 215 22.77 -35.77 8.76
CA MET A 215 23.13 -37.02 9.45
C MET A 215 23.65 -38.02 8.40
N ASP A 216 24.96 -37.97 8.15
CA ASP A 216 25.70 -39.10 7.60
C ASP A 216 26.13 -39.98 8.78
N GLU A 217 25.37 -41.03 9.04
CA GLU A 217 25.59 -41.97 10.14
C GLU A 217 26.64 -43.02 9.72
N GLU A 218 27.90 -42.59 9.57
CA GLU A 218 29.05 -43.49 9.50
C GLU A 218 29.81 -43.55 10.83
N ASN A 219 29.54 -44.62 11.57
CA ASN A 219 30.46 -45.37 12.42
C ASN A 219 31.68 -44.62 12.99
N GLN A 220 31.62 -44.26 14.28
CA GLN A 220 32.72 -44.48 15.22
C GLN A 220 32.27 -44.21 16.66
N THR A 221 32.16 -45.27 17.46
CA THR A 221 32.48 -45.19 18.89
C THR A 221 33.65 -46.13 19.12
N GLU A 222 34.83 -45.54 19.24
CA GLU A 222 35.96 -46.12 19.94
C GLU A 222 35.66 -46.08 21.43
N ASP A 223 35.95 -47.15 22.17
CA ASP A 223 36.86 -47.04 23.32
C ASP A 223 37.27 -48.40 23.91
N GLN A 224 38.59 -48.59 23.91
CA GLN A 224 39.44 -49.11 24.98
C GLN A 224 39.54 -50.62 25.26
N ILE A 225 40.63 -51.17 24.70
CA ILE A 225 41.66 -52.00 25.35
C ILE A 225 41.16 -53.17 26.22
N ASN A 226 41.22 -54.37 25.64
CA ASN A 226 41.94 -55.49 26.25
C ASN A 226 42.52 -56.36 25.13
N GLU A 227 43.84 -56.51 25.18
CA GLU A 227 44.58 -57.53 24.44
C GLU A 227 44.08 -58.90 24.89
N ASP A 228 43.40 -59.62 24.01
CA ASP A 228 43.38 -61.08 24.04
C ASP A 228 42.96 -61.61 22.67
N GLU A 229 43.70 -62.59 22.20
CA GLU A 229 43.58 -63.23 20.90
C GLU A 229 42.12 -63.59 20.53
N ASN A 230 41.53 -62.92 19.53
CA ASN A 230 40.32 -63.43 18.89
C ASN A 230 40.63 -63.87 17.46
N ARG A 231 41.06 -65.13 17.36
CA ARG A 231 41.20 -65.86 16.10
C ARG A 231 39.95 -65.65 15.25
N LYS A 232 40.10 -65.12 14.03
CA LYS A 232 39.05 -65.17 13.00
C LYS A 232 38.66 -66.64 12.81
N SER A 233 37.58 -67.09 13.45
CA SER A 233 37.10 -68.44 13.29
C SER A 233 36.73 -68.62 11.82
N LYS A 234 37.39 -69.56 11.13
CA LYS A 234 37.04 -69.92 9.74
C LYS A 234 35.53 -70.11 9.66
N GLU A 235 34.86 -69.30 8.84
CA GLU A 235 33.42 -69.43 8.62
C GLU A 235 33.12 -70.89 8.24
N LYS A 236 32.40 -71.59 9.11
CA LYS A 236 32.02 -72.98 8.86
C LYS A 236 31.23 -72.98 7.55
N ARG A 237 31.69 -73.74 6.54
CA ARG A 237 30.99 -73.87 5.26
C ARG A 237 29.55 -74.29 5.52
N ILE A 238 28.62 -73.36 5.27
CA ILE A 238 27.19 -73.57 5.48
C ILE A 238 26.73 -74.69 4.55
N THR A 239 26.17 -75.75 5.13
CA THR A 239 25.66 -76.89 4.38
C THR A 239 24.47 -76.46 3.50
N THR A 240 24.27 -77.17 2.39
CA THR A 240 23.17 -76.92 1.43
C THR A 240 21.79 -76.91 2.12
N VAL A 241 21.61 -77.74 3.15
CA VAL A 241 20.40 -77.82 3.98
C VAL A 241 20.13 -76.51 4.74
N VAL A 242 21.16 -75.88 5.32
CA VAL A 242 21.02 -74.61 6.05
C VAL A 242 20.70 -73.45 5.09
N LYS A 243 21.24 -73.48 3.87
CA LYS A 243 20.88 -72.51 2.81
C LYS A 243 19.40 -72.62 2.43
N ASN A 244 18.90 -73.82 2.20
CA ASN A 244 17.48 -74.05 1.87
C ASN A 244 16.54 -73.66 3.02
N LYS A 245 16.93 -73.90 4.28
CA LYS A 245 16.18 -73.46 5.46
C LYS A 245 16.11 -71.92 5.55
N ARG A 246 17.20 -71.22 5.20
CA ARG A 246 17.25 -69.76 5.16
C ARG A 246 16.41 -69.18 4.01
N ILE A 247 16.40 -69.84 2.84
CA ILE A 247 15.57 -69.45 1.70
C ILE A 247 14.09 -69.54 2.06
N ARG A 248 13.64 -70.66 2.64
CA ARG A 248 12.24 -70.84 3.09
C ARG A 248 11.81 -69.79 4.13
N ARG A 249 12.68 -69.50 5.10
CA ARG A 249 12.41 -68.46 6.12
C ARG A 249 12.34 -67.06 5.50
N LYS A 250 13.20 -66.77 4.51
CA LYS A 250 13.19 -65.50 3.78
C LYS A 250 11.93 -65.34 2.93
N GLU A 251 11.46 -66.41 2.30
CA GLU A 251 10.20 -66.43 1.54
C GLU A 251 8.98 -66.23 2.45
N GLN A 252 8.94 -66.90 3.61
CA GLN A 252 7.90 -66.67 4.63
C GLN A 252 7.89 -65.22 5.12
N GLN A 253 9.07 -64.66 5.43
CA GLN A 253 9.18 -63.25 5.85
C GLN A 253 8.72 -62.28 4.75
N LYS A 254 8.99 -62.58 3.48
CA LYS A 254 8.51 -61.77 2.34
C LYS A 254 6.99 -61.84 2.21
N ALA A 255 6.41 -63.04 2.26
CA ALA A 255 4.96 -63.23 2.19
C ALA A 255 4.23 -62.55 3.37
N GLU A 256 4.80 -62.64 4.57
CA GLU A 256 4.29 -61.92 5.75
C GLU A 256 4.39 -60.40 5.58
N ALA A 257 5.49 -59.89 5.02
CA ALA A 257 5.66 -58.47 4.74
C ALA A 257 4.68 -57.97 3.67
N GLU A 258 4.43 -58.75 2.62
CA GLU A 258 3.44 -58.44 1.58
C GLU A 258 2.01 -58.47 2.14
N ALA A 259 1.68 -59.45 2.98
CA ALA A 259 0.39 -59.51 3.66
C ALA A 259 0.19 -58.33 4.61
N LYS A 260 1.24 -57.86 5.30
CA LYS A 260 1.21 -56.63 6.11
C LYS A 260 0.94 -55.41 5.23
N LYS A 261 1.66 -55.25 4.12
CA LYS A 261 1.44 -54.15 3.16
C LYS A 261 0.01 -54.12 2.63
N ILE A 262 -0.56 -55.28 2.25
CA ILE A 262 -1.96 -55.34 1.78
C ILE A 262 -2.93 -54.91 2.88
N LYS A 263 -2.69 -55.34 4.13
CA LYS A 263 -3.50 -54.92 5.27
C LYS A 263 -3.39 -53.42 5.55
N ASP A 264 -2.20 -52.85 5.40
CA ASP A 264 -2.00 -51.41 5.60
C ASP A 264 -2.69 -50.60 4.50
N LEU A 265 -2.59 -51.04 3.24
CA LEU A 265 -3.33 -50.46 2.12
C LEU A 265 -4.86 -50.53 2.33
N SER A 266 -5.39 -51.65 2.85
CA SER A 266 -6.83 -51.72 3.14
C SER A 266 -7.25 -50.74 4.23
N LYS A 267 -6.44 -50.55 5.28
CA LYS A 267 -6.72 -49.57 6.34
C LYS A 267 -6.70 -48.13 5.81
N GLU A 268 -5.76 -47.83 4.92
CA GLU A 268 -5.69 -46.53 4.25
C GLU A 268 -6.91 -46.29 3.36
N ILE A 269 -7.39 -47.30 2.64
CA ILE A 269 -8.61 -47.21 1.83
C ILE A 269 -9.83 -46.98 2.72
N ASP A 270 -9.93 -47.71 3.83
CA ASP A 270 -11.06 -47.61 4.77
C ASP A 270 -11.10 -46.24 5.48
N SER A 271 -9.96 -45.56 5.65
CA SER A 271 -9.87 -44.23 6.27
C SER A 271 -10.13 -43.06 5.29
N ILE A 272 -10.20 -43.30 3.98
CA ILE A 272 -10.47 -42.26 2.97
C ILE A 272 -11.72 -41.41 3.29
N PRO A 273 -12.87 -41.98 3.71
CA PRO A 273 -14.06 -41.18 4.02
C PRO A 273 -13.84 -40.22 5.20
N ASP A 274 -13.08 -40.65 6.21
CA ASP A 274 -12.75 -39.82 7.38
C ASP A 274 -11.81 -38.68 6.97
N ILE A 275 -10.81 -38.97 6.13
CA ILE A 275 -9.91 -37.97 5.54
C ILE A 275 -10.68 -36.95 4.72
N LEU A 276 -11.67 -37.39 3.92
CA LEU A 276 -12.52 -36.47 3.15
C LEU A 276 -13.37 -35.56 4.04
N GLN A 277 -13.91 -36.08 5.14
CA GLN A 277 -14.63 -35.26 6.12
C GLN A 277 -13.71 -34.27 6.83
N GLU A 278 -12.47 -34.68 7.14
CA GLU A 278 -11.46 -33.80 7.71
C GLU A 278 -11.08 -32.67 6.76
N ILE A 279 -10.80 -32.99 5.48
CA ILE A 279 -10.51 -31.99 4.45
C ILE A 279 -11.67 -31.01 4.28
N ALA A 280 -12.92 -31.51 4.29
CA ALA A 280 -14.09 -30.65 4.18
C ALA A 280 -14.22 -29.66 5.36
N LYS A 281 -14.00 -30.14 6.59
CA LYS A 281 -13.98 -29.29 7.81
C LYS A 281 -12.83 -28.27 7.73
N GLU A 282 -11.64 -28.69 7.33
CA GLU A 282 -10.48 -27.80 7.20
C GLU A 282 -10.72 -26.71 6.14
N ASP A 283 -11.35 -27.05 5.01
CA ASP A 283 -11.74 -26.09 3.97
C ASP A 283 -12.80 -25.09 4.45
N GLU A 284 -13.78 -25.54 5.24
CA GLU A 284 -14.76 -24.65 5.88
C GLU A 284 -14.10 -23.68 6.87
N GLU A 285 -13.18 -24.18 7.70
CA GLU A 285 -12.41 -23.35 8.62
C GLU A 285 -11.52 -22.34 7.89
N LYS A 286 -10.84 -22.76 6.81
CA LYS A 286 -10.06 -21.88 5.93
C LYS A 286 -10.93 -20.79 5.31
N LYS A 287 -12.12 -21.14 4.81
CA LYS A 287 -13.11 -20.18 4.27
C LYS A 287 -13.56 -19.20 5.36
N ASN A 288 -13.91 -19.68 6.54
CA ASN A 288 -14.33 -18.85 7.67
C ASN A 288 -13.21 -17.89 8.12
N ARG A 289 -11.97 -18.38 8.20
CA ARG A 289 -10.79 -17.55 8.48
C ARG A 289 -10.58 -16.47 7.42
N HIS A 290 -10.78 -16.82 6.15
CA HIS A 290 -10.70 -15.87 5.04
C HIS A 290 -11.80 -14.80 5.13
N LEU A 291 -13.05 -15.20 5.39
CA LEU A 291 -14.17 -14.28 5.57
C LEU A 291 -13.95 -13.33 6.74
N ARG A 292 -13.48 -13.83 7.90
CA ARG A 292 -13.12 -12.99 9.06
C ARG A 292 -12.07 -11.94 8.70
N ARG A 293 -11.05 -12.32 7.91
CA ARG A 293 -10.02 -11.38 7.43
C ARG A 293 -10.58 -10.34 6.47
N MET A 294 -11.50 -10.73 5.59
CA MET A 294 -12.16 -9.81 4.65
C MET A 294 -13.04 -8.81 5.40
N VAL A 295 -13.90 -9.28 6.31
CA VAL A 295 -14.77 -8.44 7.13
C VAL A 295 -13.94 -7.45 7.96
N ALA A 296 -12.89 -7.93 8.65
CA ALA A 296 -12.01 -7.06 9.44
C ALA A 296 -11.31 -5.99 8.57
N LYS A 297 -10.94 -6.32 7.33
CA LYS A 297 -10.38 -5.34 6.39
C LYS A 297 -11.44 -4.31 5.96
N GLU A 298 -12.65 -4.75 5.65
CA GLU A 298 -13.74 -3.86 5.26
C GLU A 298 -14.16 -2.91 6.39
N GLU A 299 -14.28 -3.41 7.63
CA GLU A 299 -14.53 -2.59 8.82
C GLU A 299 -13.41 -1.56 9.06
N ARG A 300 -12.16 -1.98 8.86
CA ARG A 300 -11.02 -1.07 8.94
C ARG A 300 -11.07 0.01 7.86
N LEU A 301 -11.43 -0.34 6.63
CA LEU A 301 -11.57 0.62 5.52
C LEU A 301 -12.75 1.60 5.71
N LYS A 302 -13.79 1.19 6.46
CA LYS A 302 -14.91 2.08 6.85
C LYS A 302 -14.49 3.11 7.90
N SER A 303 -13.62 2.72 8.84
CA SER A 303 -13.18 3.62 9.93
C SER A 303 -12.04 4.55 9.52
N GLY A 304 -11.13 4.11 8.65
CA GLY A 304 -10.01 4.95 8.24
C GLY A 304 -9.20 4.41 7.07
N PRO A 305 -8.19 5.17 6.63
CA PRO A 305 -7.40 4.81 5.47
C PRO A 305 -6.44 3.66 5.83
N PRO A 306 -6.01 2.87 4.82
CA PRO A 306 -4.82 2.06 4.94
C PRO A 306 -3.60 2.91 5.34
N ARG A 307 -2.54 2.26 5.84
CA ARG A 307 -1.30 2.96 6.20
C ARG A 307 -0.62 3.47 4.93
N LEU A 308 -0.78 4.76 4.63
CA LEU A 308 -0.18 5.40 3.45
C LEU A 308 1.26 5.88 3.67
N GLY A 309 1.70 6.05 4.92
CA GLY A 309 3.04 6.57 5.22
C GLY A 309 3.54 6.19 6.61
N LYS A 310 4.59 6.88 7.08
CA LYS A 310 5.23 6.63 8.38
C LYS A 310 4.26 6.76 9.56
N ARG A 311 3.35 7.74 9.50
CA ARG A 311 2.38 8.02 10.56
C ARG A 311 1.05 7.32 10.29
N LYS A 312 0.42 6.85 11.35
CA LYS A 312 -0.95 6.33 11.29
C LYS A 312 -1.93 7.52 11.27
N PHE A 313 -3.09 7.33 10.67
CA PHE A 313 -4.16 8.32 10.77
C PHE A 313 -4.68 8.35 12.20
N GLU A 314 -4.78 9.55 12.75
CA GLU A 314 -5.39 9.81 14.05
C GLU A 314 -6.61 10.72 13.82
N PRO A 315 -7.81 10.29 14.30
CA PRO A 315 -9.01 11.10 14.18
C PRO A 315 -8.88 12.39 14.98
N ALA A 316 -9.58 13.44 14.53
CA ALA A 316 -9.72 14.64 15.34
C ALA A 316 -10.58 14.33 16.58
N PRO A 317 -10.31 14.96 17.74
CA PRO A 317 -11.18 14.83 18.89
C PRO A 317 -12.58 15.33 18.53
N SER A 318 -13.61 14.62 18.99
CA SER A 318 -15.01 15.01 18.84
C SER A 318 -15.26 16.39 19.46
N GLN A 319 -16.07 17.19 18.76
CA GLN A 319 -16.34 18.57 19.16
C GLN A 319 -17.73 18.66 19.77
N VAL A 320 -17.80 18.52 21.08
CA VAL A 320 -19.06 18.57 21.83
C VAL A 320 -18.97 19.74 22.80
N LEU A 321 -20.01 20.57 22.84
CA LEU A 321 -20.12 21.64 23.84
C LEU A 321 -20.30 21.02 25.22
N LEU A 322 -19.66 21.58 26.26
CA LEU A 322 -19.90 21.14 27.63
C LEU A 322 -21.29 21.61 28.10
N THR A 323 -21.84 20.96 29.13
CA THR A 323 -23.14 21.33 29.72
C THR A 323 -23.19 22.79 30.17
N GLU A 324 -22.06 23.32 30.64
CA GLU A 324 -21.92 24.73 31.06
C GLU A 324 -21.88 25.71 29.88
N GLU A 325 -21.53 25.22 28.68
CA GLU A 325 -21.38 26.03 27.48
C GLU A 325 -22.67 26.09 26.65
N ILE A 326 -23.59 25.15 26.88
CA ILE A 326 -24.91 25.13 26.25
C ILE A 326 -25.79 26.18 26.93
N THR A 327 -25.94 27.33 26.28
CA THR A 327 -26.70 28.47 26.81
C THR A 327 -27.98 28.76 26.02
N GLY A 328 -28.24 28.01 24.93
CA GLY A 328 -29.37 28.20 24.02
C GLY A 328 -29.34 29.50 23.18
N SER A 329 -28.38 30.41 23.41
CA SER A 329 -28.22 31.65 22.65
C SER A 329 -26.99 31.67 21.73
N LEU A 330 -27.20 31.79 20.42
CA LEU A 330 -26.11 31.85 19.43
C LEU A 330 -25.11 32.99 19.68
N ARG A 331 -25.53 34.07 20.33
CA ARG A 331 -24.65 35.21 20.67
C ARG A 331 -23.61 34.87 21.74
N LYS A 332 -23.88 33.84 22.55
CA LYS A 332 -23.00 33.34 23.62
C LYS A 332 -22.18 32.12 23.18
N LEU A 333 -22.37 31.65 21.94
CA LEU A 333 -21.64 30.51 21.37
C LEU A 333 -20.15 30.85 21.33
N LYS A 334 -19.33 30.07 22.03
CA LYS A 334 -17.88 30.15 21.90
C LYS A 334 -17.48 29.61 20.54
N ALA A 335 -16.77 30.41 19.74
CA ALA A 335 -16.37 30.00 18.40
C ALA A 335 -15.66 28.63 18.42
N CYS A 336 -16.33 27.61 17.89
CA CYS A 336 -15.77 26.27 17.70
C CYS A 336 -15.00 26.18 16.37
N CYS A 337 -14.50 24.98 16.05
CA CYS A 337 -13.35 24.73 15.18
C CYS A 337 -13.25 25.46 13.83
N THR A 338 -12.04 25.43 13.29
CA THR A 338 -11.78 25.78 11.91
C THR A 338 -12.22 24.65 10.97
N LEU A 339 -13.23 24.91 10.14
CA LEU A 339 -13.69 23.98 9.08
C LEU A 339 -12.54 23.45 8.21
N ALA A 340 -11.53 24.28 7.96
CA ALA A 340 -10.34 23.88 7.20
C ALA A 340 -9.61 22.67 7.84
N ARG A 341 -9.54 22.60 9.18
CA ARG A 341 -8.90 21.50 9.90
C ARG A 341 -9.73 20.21 9.80
N ASP A 342 -11.04 20.33 9.86
CA ASP A 342 -11.95 19.20 9.66
C ASP A 342 -11.87 18.66 8.22
N ARG A 343 -11.94 19.54 7.21
CA ARG A 343 -11.76 19.15 5.80
C ARG A 343 -10.41 18.49 5.54
N PHE A 344 -9.34 19.02 6.13
CA PHE A 344 -8.01 18.43 6.05
C PHE A 344 -7.98 17.02 6.64
N LYS A 345 -8.62 16.81 7.81
CA LYS A 345 -8.74 15.51 8.44
C LYS A 345 -9.61 14.54 7.66
N SER A 346 -10.68 15.00 7.02
CA SER A 346 -11.47 14.21 6.06
C SER A 346 -10.63 13.75 4.85
N LEU A 347 -9.72 14.60 4.34
CA LEU A 347 -8.81 14.20 3.25
C LEU A 347 -7.80 13.13 3.69
N GLU A 348 -7.25 13.25 4.90
CA GLU A 348 -6.42 12.21 5.50
C GLU A 348 -7.22 10.92 5.70
N LYS A 349 -8.43 11.00 6.27
CA LYS A 349 -9.30 9.85 6.55
C LYS A 349 -9.70 9.09 5.29
N ARG A 350 -9.95 9.81 4.20
CA ARG A 350 -10.23 9.26 2.86
C ARG A 350 -9.00 8.70 2.15
N GLY A 351 -7.82 8.82 2.73
CA GLY A 351 -6.56 8.38 2.13
C GLY A 351 -6.17 9.15 0.87
N ILE A 352 -6.70 10.37 0.70
CA ILE A 352 -6.30 11.27 -0.39
C ILE A 352 -4.97 11.95 -0.02
N LEU A 353 -4.84 12.31 1.25
CA LEU A 353 -3.62 12.88 1.81
C LEU A 353 -2.96 11.90 2.78
N VAL A 354 -1.64 11.87 2.79
CA VAL A 354 -0.86 11.11 3.77
C VAL A 354 -0.89 11.85 5.12
N PRO A 355 -1.16 11.15 6.25
CA PRO A 355 -1.12 11.76 7.58
C PRO A 355 0.23 12.42 7.86
N SER A 356 0.21 13.73 8.13
CA SER A 356 1.45 14.52 8.32
C SER A 356 1.61 15.01 9.76
N ALA A 357 2.86 15.31 10.13
CA ALA A 357 3.17 16.03 11.35
C ALA A 357 3.27 17.52 11.08
N LYS A 358 2.79 18.35 12.01
CA LYS A 358 3.32 19.71 12.10
C LYS A 358 4.80 19.58 12.43
N ARG A 359 5.67 19.96 11.49
CA ARG A 359 7.10 20.11 11.76
C ARG A 359 7.21 21.31 12.69
N SER A 360 7.48 21.07 13.98
CA SER A 360 7.93 22.16 14.84
C SER A 360 9.25 22.63 14.26
N ARG A 361 9.29 23.89 13.79
CA ARG A 361 10.57 24.55 13.58
C ARG A 361 11.20 24.63 14.98
N LYS A 362 12.30 23.88 15.17
CA LYS A 362 13.15 24.05 16.34
C LYS A 362 13.85 25.39 16.25
#